data_AF-A0A8T4DL69-F1
#
_entry.id   AF-A0A8T4DL69-F1
#
_cell.length_a   1.000
_cell.length_b   1.000
_cell.length_c   1.000
_cell.angle_alpha   90.00
_cell.angle_beta   90.00
_cell.angle_gamma   90.00
#
_symmetry.space_group_name_H-M   'P 1'
#
loop_
_entity.id
_entity.type
_entity.pdbx_description
1 polymer ?
#
loop_
_entity_poly.entity_id
_entity_poly.type
_entity_poly.pdbx_seq_one_letter_code
_entity_poly.pdbx_strand_id
1 'polypeptide(L)'
;MSIPYKRDDRNRGQLKKKSKRKPCLNMRQMDDFKFKLAQILQEIDEKNCAQVGGMIYAKASKQDIKEAKKYISDKEQEGVIPEETAKKLNRLLSRYSTYR
;
A
#
# COMPACT_ATOMS: atom_id res chain seq x y z
N MET A 1 -64.26 3.55 -10.12
CA MET A 1 -63.06 2.72 -9.88
C MET A 1 -61.90 3.62 -9.44
N SER A 2 -61.46 3.53 -8.18
CA SER A 2 -60.27 4.22 -7.66
C SER A 2 -59.06 3.30 -7.74
N ILE A 3 -58.02 3.72 -8.46
CA ILE A 3 -56.76 2.99 -8.63
C ILE A 3 -55.91 3.23 -7.38
N PRO A 4 -55.48 2.20 -6.62
CA PRO A 4 -54.58 2.41 -5.51
C PRO A 4 -53.18 2.79 -6.03
N TYR A 5 -52.67 3.94 -5.62
CA TYR A 5 -51.27 4.29 -5.83
C TYR A 5 -50.39 3.31 -5.03
N LYS A 6 -49.74 2.40 -5.76
CA LYS A 6 -48.68 1.53 -5.25
C LYS A 6 -47.59 2.41 -4.63
N ARG A 7 -47.44 2.34 -3.31
CA ARG A 7 -46.27 2.86 -2.60
C ARG A 7 -45.14 1.90 -2.91
N ASP A 8 -44.34 2.19 -3.94
CA ASP A 8 -43.16 1.41 -4.22
C ASP A 8 -42.08 1.74 -3.19
N ASP A 9 -42.03 0.85 -2.21
CA ASP A 9 -40.95 0.52 -1.33
C ASP A 9 -39.55 1.04 -1.70
N ARG A 10 -39.00 1.80 -0.75
CA ARG A 10 -37.69 1.49 -0.14
C ARG A 10 -36.55 1.22 -1.12
N ASN A 11 -36.32 2.07 -2.11
CA ASN A 11 -34.98 2.17 -2.68
C ASN A 11 -34.10 2.99 -1.71
N ARG A 12 -33.72 2.32 -0.60
CA ARG A 12 -32.66 2.76 0.31
C ARG A 12 -31.44 3.01 -0.54
N GLY A 13 -31.24 4.30 -0.86
CA GLY A 13 -30.09 4.80 -1.58
C GLY A 13 -28.86 4.05 -1.12
N GLN A 14 -28.26 3.35 -2.07
CA GLN A 14 -27.03 2.58 -1.96
C GLN A 14 -26.15 3.26 -0.92
N LEU A 15 -26.04 2.66 0.27
CA LEU A 15 -25.06 3.02 1.26
C LEU A 15 -23.72 2.91 0.53
N LYS A 16 -23.22 4.04 0.03
CA LYS A 16 -21.87 4.15 -0.52
C LYS A 16 -21.00 3.53 0.54
N LYS A 17 -20.53 2.29 0.31
CA LYS A 17 -19.62 1.58 1.22
C LYS A 17 -18.50 2.57 1.41
N LYS A 18 -18.45 3.26 2.56
CA LYS A 18 -17.39 4.21 2.87
C LYS A 18 -16.13 3.38 2.72
N SER A 19 -15.36 3.63 1.66
CA SER A 19 -14.09 2.94 1.45
C SER A 19 -13.31 3.15 2.74
N LYS A 20 -13.08 2.06 3.50
CA LYS A 20 -12.36 2.16 4.77
C LYS A 20 -11.06 2.90 4.46
N ARG A 21 -10.84 4.02 5.14
CA ARG A 21 -9.65 4.85 4.90
C ARG A 21 -8.43 3.98 5.13
N LYS A 22 -7.58 3.86 4.12
CA LYS A 22 -6.45 2.95 4.14
C LYS A 22 -5.14 3.76 4.20
N PRO A 23 -4.14 3.32 4.97
CA PRO A 23 -2.84 3.96 4.96
C PRO A 23 -2.14 3.67 3.62
N CYS A 24 -2.04 4.70 2.79
CA CYS A 24 -1.37 4.65 1.50
C CYS A 24 -0.12 5.53 1.53
N LEU A 25 0.79 5.29 0.58
CA LEU A 25 2.00 6.11 0.46
C LEU A 25 1.63 7.57 0.13
N ASN A 26 2.28 8.51 0.80
CA ASN A 26 2.04 9.93 0.58
C ASN A 26 2.50 10.34 -0.84
N MET A 27 1.53 10.59 -1.73
CA MET A 27 1.76 10.94 -3.13
C MET A 27 2.66 12.18 -3.32
N ARG A 28 2.69 13.11 -2.35
CA ARG A 28 3.57 14.30 -2.40
C ARG A 28 5.04 14.01 -2.14
N GLN A 29 5.36 12.88 -1.52
CA GLN A 29 6.72 12.50 -1.14
C GLN A 29 7.16 11.20 -1.83
N MET A 30 6.56 10.90 -2.99
CA MET A 30 6.84 9.67 -3.75
C MET A 30 8.27 9.63 -4.26
N ASP A 31 8.78 10.75 -4.79
CA ASP A 31 10.13 10.83 -5.32
C ASP A 31 11.19 10.66 -4.23
N ASP A 32 11.00 11.33 -3.09
CA ASP A 32 11.80 11.15 -1.87
C ASP A 32 11.78 9.69 -1.39
N PHE A 33 10.61 9.06 -1.38
CA PHE A 33 10.47 7.66 -1.01
C PHE A 33 11.22 6.75 -1.97
N LYS A 34 11.06 6.95 -3.28
CA LYS A 34 11.74 6.17 -4.32
C LYS A 34 13.25 6.28 -4.21
N PHE A 35 13.77 7.49 -4.01
CA PHE A 35 15.21 7.73 -3.84
C PHE A 35 15.76 7.00 -2.61
N LYS A 36 15.12 7.16 -1.45
CA LYS A 36 15.56 6.48 -0.21
C LYS A 36 15.41 4.97 -0.30
N LEU A 37 14.36 4.49 -0.95
CA LEU A 37 14.16 3.06 -1.16
C LEU A 37 15.25 2.48 -2.06
N ALA A 38 15.63 3.17 -3.15
CA ALA A 38 16.75 2.78 -3.98
C ALA A 38 18.07 2.78 -3.19
N GLN A 39 18.31 3.80 -2.37
CA GLN A 39 19.51 3.90 -1.54
C GLN A 39 19.61 2.74 -0.52
N ILE A 40 18.50 2.35 0.11
CA ILE A 40 18.46 1.23 1.05
C ILE A 40 18.62 -0.12 0.32
N LEU A 41 18.07 -0.25 -0.88
CA LEU A 41 18.16 -1.49 -1.66
C LEU A 41 19.50 -1.66 -2.40
N GLN A 42 20.25 -0.58 -2.62
CA GLN A 42 21.60 -0.62 -3.19
C GLN A 42 22.62 -1.26 -2.24
N GLU A 43 22.29 -1.37 -0.95
CA GLU A 43 23.06 -2.20 0.01
C GLU A 43 22.87 -3.71 -0.24
N ILE A 44 21.92 -4.11 -1.10
CA ILE A 44 21.65 -5.49 -1.53
C ILE A 44 22.17 -5.68 -2.96
N ASP A 45 22.36 -6.93 -3.39
CA ASP A 45 22.66 -7.31 -4.78
C ASP A 45 21.75 -6.61 -5.80
N GLU A 46 22.35 -5.96 -6.81
CA GLU A 46 21.68 -5.08 -7.78
C GLU A 46 20.57 -5.80 -8.56
N LYS A 47 20.71 -7.11 -8.77
CA LYS A 47 19.75 -7.93 -9.52
C LYS A 47 18.36 -7.97 -8.87
N ASN A 48 18.33 -8.06 -7.54
CA ASN A 48 17.08 -8.15 -6.79
C ASN A 48 16.53 -6.76 -6.44
N CYS A 49 17.39 -5.73 -6.41
CA CYS A 49 17.04 -4.36 -6.06
C CYS A 49 15.92 -3.78 -6.95
N ALA A 50 16.07 -3.86 -8.28
CA ALA A 50 15.09 -3.28 -9.20
C ALA A 50 13.71 -3.98 -9.11
N GLN A 51 13.70 -5.31 -9.01
CA GLN A 51 12.48 -6.10 -8.92
C GLN A 51 11.76 -5.85 -7.59
N VAL A 52 12.48 -5.97 -6.47
CA VAL A 52 11.92 -5.76 -5.12
C VAL A 52 11.44 -4.33 -4.97
N GLY A 53 12.23 -3.35 -5.42
CA GLY A 53 11.88 -1.94 -5.29
C GLY A 53 10.66 -1.54 -6.10
N GLY A 54 10.54 -2.03 -7.34
CA GLY A 54 9.34 -1.84 -8.16
C GLY A 54 8.10 -2.45 -7.52
N MET A 55 8.23 -3.64 -6.93
CA MET A 55 7.12 -4.34 -6.27
C MET A 55 6.67 -3.62 -4.98
N ILE A 56 7.62 -3.18 -4.14
CA ILE A 56 7.33 -2.40 -2.93
C ILE A 56 6.63 -1.08 -3.31
N TYR A 57 7.15 -0.38 -4.32
CA TYR A 57 6.55 0.85 -4.81
C TYR A 57 5.11 0.63 -5.30
N ALA A 58 4.88 -0.40 -6.12
CA ALA A 58 3.54 -0.73 -6.62
C ALA A 58 2.56 -1.04 -5.48
N LYS A 59 2.97 -1.87 -4.51
CA LYS A 59 2.14 -2.25 -3.36
C LYS A 59 1.85 -1.07 -2.42
N ALA A 60 2.87 -0.26 -2.10
CA ALA A 60 2.72 0.88 -1.20
C ALA A 60 1.87 2.01 -1.81
N SER A 61 1.95 2.21 -3.13
CA SER A 61 1.21 3.24 -3.86
C SER A 61 -0.24 2.83 -4.15
N LYS A 62 -0.46 1.62 -4.70
CA LYS A 62 -1.77 1.21 -5.24
C LYS A 62 -2.65 0.46 -4.24
N GLN A 63 -2.03 -0.30 -3.33
CA GLN A 63 -2.75 -1.22 -2.45
C GLN A 63 -2.84 -0.67 -1.03
N ASP A 64 -1.79 -0.88 -0.25
CA ASP A 64 -1.80 -0.71 1.19
C ASP A 64 -0.37 -0.79 1.71
N ILE A 65 -0.04 0.05 2.70
CA ILE A 65 1.27 -0.04 3.35
C ILE A 65 1.43 -1.35 4.12
N LYS A 66 0.34 -1.94 4.60
CA LYS A 66 0.37 -3.26 5.23
C LYS A 66 0.81 -4.36 4.26
N GLU A 67 0.37 -4.31 3.00
CA GLU A 67 0.78 -5.29 2.00
C GLU A 67 2.23 -5.09 1.56
N ALA A 68 2.70 -3.85 1.50
CA ALA A 68 4.11 -3.56 1.28
C ALA A 68 5.00 -4.11 2.40
N LYS A 69 4.59 -3.93 3.67
CA LYS A 69 5.30 -4.52 4.84
C LYS A 69 5.31 -6.03 4.80
N LYS A 70 4.17 -6.66 4.47
CA LYS A 70 4.07 -8.11 4.36
C LYS A 70 5.05 -8.65 3.30
N TYR A 71 5.13 -7.99 2.15
CA TYR A 71 6.07 -8.37 1.09
C TYR A 71 7.54 -8.28 1.53
N ILE A 72 7.91 -7.28 2.34
CA ILE A 72 9.27 -7.18 2.88
C ILE A 72 9.55 -8.35 3.82
N SER A 73 8.60 -8.68 4.72
CA SER A 73 8.75 -9.83 5.62
C SER A 73 8.80 -11.17 4.88
N ASP A 74 8.01 -11.35 3.81
CA ASP A 74 8.07 -12.55 2.97
C ASP A 74 9.48 -12.67 2.33
N LYS A 75 10.05 -11.56 1.84
CA LYS A 75 11.39 -11.53 1.21
C LYS A 75 12.55 -11.68 2.20
N GLU A 76 12.34 -11.24 3.43
CA GLU A 76 13.25 -11.47 4.56
C GLU A 76 13.28 -12.96 4.94
N GLN A 77 12.11 -13.61 5.02
CA GLN A 77 12.01 -15.06 5.27
C GLN A 77 12.61 -15.91 4.15
N GLU A 78 12.50 -15.46 2.90
CA GLU A 78 13.17 -16.10 1.75
C GLU A 78 14.70 -15.90 1.75
N GLY A 79 15.26 -15.08 2.66
CA GLY A 79 16.69 -14.79 2.72
C GLY A 79 17.20 -13.86 1.61
N VAL A 80 16.30 -13.21 0.88
CA VAL A 80 16.63 -12.28 -0.21
C VAL A 80 17.07 -10.92 0.34
N ILE A 81 16.52 -10.52 1.49
CA ILE A 81 16.78 -9.25 2.15
C ILE A 81 17.31 -9.52 3.56
N PRO A 82 18.44 -8.92 3.97
CA PRO A 82 18.92 -9.05 5.34
C PRO A 82 18.01 -8.31 6.33
N GLU A 83 17.94 -8.80 7.57
CA GLU A 83 17.06 -8.30 8.63
C GLU A 83 17.23 -6.79 8.90
N GLU A 84 18.46 -6.28 8.80
CA GLU A 84 18.76 -4.86 8.95
C GLU A 84 18.07 -4.00 7.89
N THR A 85 18.09 -4.45 6.64
CA THR A 85 17.48 -3.75 5.51
C THR A 85 15.97 -3.83 5.58
N ALA A 86 15.42 -4.96 6.02
CA ALA A 86 13.98 -5.11 6.30
C ALA A 86 13.50 -4.12 7.37
N LYS A 87 14.26 -3.94 8.46
CA LYS A 87 13.98 -2.93 9.50
C LYS A 87 14.01 -1.51 8.95
N LYS A 88 15.02 -1.15 8.15
CA LYS A 88 15.11 0.18 7.50
C LYS A 88 13.90 0.44 6.59
N LEU A 89 13.52 -0.52 5.75
CA LEU A 89 12.36 -0.42 4.86
C LEU A 89 11.04 -0.29 5.63
N ASN A 90 10.86 -1.05 6.70
CA ASN A 90 9.67 -0.96 7.55
C ASN A 90 9.52 0.43 8.20
N ARG A 91 10.64 1.04 8.62
CA ARG A 91 10.67 2.39 9.17
C ARG A 91 10.37 3.44 8.10
N LEU A 92 10.93 3.28 6.89
CA LEU A 92 10.63 4.12 5.73
C LEU A 92 9.13 4.10 5.40
N LEU A 93 8.55 2.91 5.23
CA LEU A 93 7.12 2.75 4.94
C LEU A 93 6.23 3.40 6.01
N SER A 94 6.59 3.28 7.28
CA SER A 94 5.82 3.89 8.38
C SER A 94 5.90 5.41 8.35
N ARG A 95 7.07 5.97 8.00
CA ARG A 95 7.30 7.43 7.94
C ARG A 95 6.54 8.09 6.79
N TYR A 96 6.48 7.42 5.63
CA TYR A 96 5.80 7.94 4.45
C TYR A 96 4.33 7.48 4.36
N SER A 97 3.81 6.85 5.42
CA SER A 97 2.42 6.43 5.52
C SER A 97 1.49 7.60 5.84
N THR A 98 0.47 7.80 5.01
CA THR A 98 -0.62 8.75 5.26
C THR A 98 -1.96 8.02 5.15
N TYR A 99 -2.87 8.29 6.10
CA TYR A 99 -4.24 7.77 6.04
C TYR A 99 -5.04 8.50 4.96
N ARG A 100 -5.58 7.76 3.98
CA ARG A 100 -6.42 8.28 2.91
C ARG A 100 -7.84 7.76 3.03
#